data_AF-A0A522B7Z1-F1
#
_entry.id   AF-A0A522B7Z1-F1
#
_cell.length_a   1.000
_cell.length_b   1.000
_cell.length_c   1.000
_cell.angle_alpha   90.00
_cell.angle_beta   90.00
_cell.angle_gamma   90.00
#
_symmetry.space_group_name_H-M   'P 1'
#
loop_
_entity.id
_entity.type
_entity.pdbx_description
1 polymer ?
#
loop_
_entity_poly.entity_id
_entity_poly.type
_entity_poly.pdbx_seq_one_letter_code
_entity_poly.pdbx_strand_id
1 'polypeptide(L)' 'SFLILLGAANLYVAFHYSNDTWVNFKTFGIIGAMLVFTVIQGVYISRAADPEAEAQAGVK' A
#
# COMPACT_ATOMS: atom_id res chain seq x y z
N SER A 1 -5.45 6.44 -4.83
CA SER A 1 -5.58 5.56 -6.02
C SER A 1 -4.99 4.16 -5.87
N PHE A 2 -4.80 3.64 -4.64
CA PHE A 2 -4.29 2.28 -4.37
C PHE A 2 -5.22 1.17 -4.90
N LEU A 3 -6.53 1.33 -4.73
CA LEU A 3 -7.54 0.33 -5.15
C LEU A 3 -7.56 0.09 -6.67
N ILE A 4 -7.31 1.13 -7.47
CA ILE A 4 -7.27 1.01 -8.94
C ILE A 4 -6.04 0.19 -9.36
N LEU A 5 -4.87 0.46 -8.76
CA LEU A 5 -3.65 -0.29 -9.01
C LEU A 5 -3.81 -1.76 -8.60
N LEU A 6 -4.41 -2.01 -7.43
CA LEU A 6 -4.67 -3.36 -6.94
C LEU A 6 -5.69 -4.10 -7.83
N GLY A 7 -6.73 -3.41 -8.31
CA GLY A 7 -7.71 -3.96 -9.26
C GLY A 7 -7.09 -4.30 -10.61
N ALA A 8 -6.22 -3.44 -11.14
CA ALA A 8 -5.46 -3.71 -12.37
C ALA A 8 -4.52 -4.92 -12.21
N ALA A 9 -3.79 -5.00 -11.09
CA ALA A 9 -2.96 -6.15 -10.78
C ALA A 9 -3.78 -7.45 -10.65
N ASN A 10 -4.98 -7.39 -10.05
CA ASN A 10 -5.88 -8.54 -9.96
C ASN A 10 -6.33 -9.05 -11.33
N LEU A 11 -6.75 -8.15 -12.21
CA LEU A 11 -7.14 -8.48 -13.59
C LEU A 11 -5.94 -9.05 -14.36
N TYR A 12 -4.76 -8.44 -14.24
CA TYR A 12 -3.55 -8.94 -14.88
C TYR A 12 -3.25 -10.38 -14.48
N VAL A 13 -3.28 -10.69 -13.18
CA VAL A 13 -3.03 -12.04 -12.68
C VAL A 13 -4.10 -13.03 -13.16
N ALA A 14 -5.37 -12.60 -13.19
CA ALA A 14 -6.49 -13.44 -13.63
C ALA A 14 -6.36 -13.90 -15.09
N PHE A 15 -5.83 -13.04 -15.97
CA PHE A 15 -5.77 -13.31 -17.42
C PHE A 15 -4.42 -13.86 -17.89
N HIS A 16 -3.33 -13.67 -17.13
CA HIS A 16 -1.98 -14.08 -17.57
C HIS A 16 -1.41 -15.29 -16.82
N TYR A 17 -2.01 -15.72 -15.71
CA TYR A 17 -1.50 -16.83 -14.89
C TYR A 17 -2.55 -17.94 -14.69
N SER A 18 -2.12 -19.07 -14.15
CA SER A 18 -2.99 -20.21 -13.84
C SER A 18 -4.02 -19.89 -12.75
N ASN A 19 -5.08 -20.69 -12.68
CA ASN A 19 -6.11 -20.54 -11.64
C ASN A 19 -5.53 -20.62 -10.22
N ASP A 20 -4.60 -21.55 -9.98
CA ASP A 20 -3.90 -21.69 -8.71
C ASP A 20 -3.14 -20.42 -8.32
N THR A 21 -2.48 -19.78 -9.28
CA THR A 21 -1.78 -18.50 -9.07
C THR A 21 -2.77 -17.38 -8.74
N TRP A 22 -3.90 -17.34 -9.44
CA TRP A 22 -4.95 -16.35 -9.21
C TRP A 22 -5.61 -16.49 -7.84
N VAL A 23 -5.88 -17.71 -7.39
CA VAL A 23 -6.40 -17.99 -6.04
C VAL A 23 -5.39 -17.56 -4.98
N ASN A 24 -4.13 -17.96 -5.12
CA ASN A 24 -3.07 -17.56 -4.19
C ASN A 24 -2.87 -16.04 -4.13
N PHE A 25 -2.97 -15.34 -5.27
CA PHE A 25 -2.89 -13.88 -5.31
C PHE A 25 -4.03 -13.20 -4.53
N LYS A 26 -5.25 -13.74 -4.60
CA LYS A 26 -6.37 -13.22 -3.80
C LYS A 26 -6.20 -13.51 -2.31
N THR A 27 -5.74 -14.71 -1.96
CA THR A 27 -5.57 -15.13 -0.57
C THR A 27 -4.44 -14.40 0.13
N PHE A 28 -3.27 -14.28 -0.50
CA PHE A 28 -2.07 -13.73 0.13
C PHE A 28 -1.56 -12.45 -0.54
N GLY A 29 -1.73 -12.33 -1.85
CA GLY A 29 -1.22 -11.18 -2.62
C GLY A 29 -1.85 -9.84 -2.20
N ILE A 30 -3.15 -9.84 -1.86
CA ILE A 30 -3.82 -8.62 -1.34
C ILE A 30 -3.23 -8.21 0.02
N ILE A 31 -3.00 -9.17 0.91
CA ILE A 31 -2.42 -8.92 2.23
C ILE A 31 -0.99 -8.39 2.09
N GLY A 32 -0.19 -9.00 1.21
CA GLY A 32 1.17 -8.52 0.90
C GLY A 32 1.17 -7.10 0.32
N ALA A 33 0.27 -6.81 -0.62
CA ALA A 33 0.14 -5.47 -1.21
C ALA A 33 -0.28 -4.42 -0.18
N MET A 34 -1.19 -4.77 0.74
CA MET A 34 -1.57 -3.91 1.85
C MET A 34 -0.39 -3.61 2.77
N LEU A 35 0.39 -4.63 3.14
CA LEU A 35 1.55 -4.45 4.02
C LEU A 35 2.62 -3.55 3.37
N VAL A 36 2.92 -3.75 2.09
CA VAL A 36 3.84 -2.89 1.33
C VAL A 36 3.31 -1.45 1.28
N PHE A 37 2.02 -1.26 0.98
CA PHE A 37 1.42 0.06 0.95
C PHE A 37 1.51 0.75 2.32
N THR A 38 1.16 0.06 3.40
CA THR A 38 1.24 0.60 4.77
C THR A 38 2.66 0.99 5.13
N VAL A 39 3.67 0.19 4.80
CA VAL A 39 5.08 0.53 5.05
C VAL A 39 5.49 1.77 4.26
N ILE A 40 5.15 1.83 2.97
CA ILE A 40 5.45 3.01 2.13
C ILE A 40 4.80 4.26 2.70
N GLN A 41 3.53 4.19 3.11
CA GLN A 41 2.84 5.32 3.73
C GLN A 41 3.50 5.71 5.07
N GLY A 42 3.84 4.73 5.91
CA GLY A 42 4.52 4.98 7.19
C GLY A 42 5.86 5.67 7.03
N VAL A 43 6.67 5.24 6.05
CA VAL A 43 7.97 5.86 5.74
C VAL A 43 7.80 7.24 5.10
N TYR A 44 6.83 7.41 4.18
CA TYR A 44 6.55 8.70 3.57
C TYR A 44 6.12 9.73 4.63
N ILE A 45 5.25 9.33 5.55
CA ILE A 45 4.78 10.17 6.65
C ILE A 45 5.91 10.47 7.64
N SER A 46 6.73 9.48 8.01
CA SER A 46 7.84 9.72 8.96
C SER A 46 8.91 10.68 8.42
N ARG A 47 9.06 10.74 7.09
CA ARG A 47 9.95 11.71 6.43
C ARG A 47 9.30 13.08 6.24
N ALA A 48 7.97 13.15 6.17
CA ALA A 48 7.22 14.39 6.03
C ALA A 48 6.85 15.02 7.39
N ALA A 49 6.95 14.26 8.47
CA ALA A 49 6.87 14.76 9.83
C ALA A 49 8.18 15.50 10.17
N ASP A 50 8.29 16.74 9.71
CA ASP A 50 9.32 17.65 10.18
C ASP A 50 9.08 17.95 11.67
N PRO A 51 10.04 17.67 12.57
CA PRO A 51 9.91 17.97 13.99
C PRO A 51 9.76 19.48 14.30
N GLU A 52 9.98 20.36 13.32
CA GLU A 52 9.80 21.82 13.45
C GLU A 52 8.33 22.29 13.38
N ALA A 53 7.41 21.48 12.84
CA ALA A 53 5.99 21.83 12.78
C ALA A 53 5.28 21.72 14.15
N GLU A 54 5.70 20.79 15.01
CA GLU A 54 5.15 20.64 16.37
C GLU A 54 5.67 21.73 17.33
N ALA A 55 6.91 22.19 17.16
CA ALA A 55 7.53 23.22 17.99
C ALA A 55 6.81 24.59 17.90
N GLN A 56 6.12 24.87 16.79
CA GLN A 56 5.37 26.12 16.58
C GLN A 56 3.90 26.03 17.01
N ALA A 57 3.36 24.82 17.21
CA ALA A 57 1.96 24.62 17.62
C ALA A 57 1.75 24.66 19.14
N GLY A 58 2.81 24.48 19.94
CA GLY A 58 2.80 24.59 21.41
C GLY A 58 3.04 26.00 21.97
N VAL A 59 3.22 27.00 21.12
CA VAL A 59 3.38 28.41 21.51
C VAL A 59 2.20 29.22 20.97
N LYS A 60 1.05 29.06 21.61
CA LYS A 60 -0.01 30.07 21.62
C LYS A 60 -0.59 30.17 23.02
#